data_AF-A0AAU7VLC5-F1
#
_entry.id   AF-A0AAU7VLC5-F1
#
_cell.length_a   1.000
_cell.length_b   1.000
_cell.length_c   1.000
_cell.angle_alpha   90.00
_cell.angle_beta   90.00
_cell.angle_gamma   90.00
#
_symmetry.space_group_name_H-M   'P 1'
#
loop_
_entity.id
_entity.type
_entity.pdbx_description
1 polymer ?
#
loop_
_entity_poly.entity_id
_entity_poly.type
_entity_poly.pdbx_seq_one_letter_code
_entity_poly.pdbx_strand_id
1 'polypeptide(L)'
;MNKYICQYLSKVCGEIKYKGVTDDISEEIESHICEIADSYIETGMDEDEAIQKAITQMGDPIQIGKELNKTHRPKTEWSIIGLVGALVLIGGLTLITILSTESIQNQGQIPLNHSQILRTYLTYLPMGIGVCIGCYFFDYTKIEKHSLLIFGAAIGIWMSNSVINNPSGIIVLTMTLFIIAFAGLAKRWGSGNIKDMLKLVGLAMLAMVLISNTHVRSFGFVLLFGAGLLTVLTLAIMSKDFAGNKSRFIFSIYGGALLAKILLLAGHLTSYRMSRFLAIIRPDSSQNSSGWIISISRDAVSNAELIGRSDSLYYWQDGANKLILPDVHTDYIFTYIISTFGLLIGLVTLGIMVCVLTRMFMATRSIRHSYGRYLASAIVVLFTIQGLGNILMSVGLMPHLGFSLPLISYGGTSFVINMALIGVLLGIYRRKDLVMAGKKA
;
A
#
# COMPACT_ATOMS: atom_id res chain seq x y z
N MET A 1 18.04 -3.00 40.61
CA MET A 1 17.16 -4.15 40.39
C MET A 1 17.53 -5.24 41.38
N ASN A 2 16.58 -5.64 42.25
CA ASN A 2 16.80 -6.69 43.25
C ASN A 2 17.12 -8.04 42.55
N LYS A 3 18.05 -8.83 43.12
CA LYS A 3 18.53 -10.10 42.55
C LYS A 3 17.40 -11.11 42.29
N TYR A 4 16.38 -11.14 43.15
CA TYR A 4 15.24 -12.05 43.01
C TYR A 4 14.37 -11.69 41.79
N ILE A 5 14.14 -10.40 41.56
CA ILE A 5 13.42 -9.89 40.39
C ILE A 5 14.19 -10.24 39.11
N CYS A 6 15.50 -9.99 39.07
CA CYS A 6 16.35 -10.35 37.93
C CYS A 6 16.24 -11.84 37.57
N GLN A 7 16.29 -12.71 38.58
CA GLN A 7 16.23 -14.16 38.37
C GLN A 7 14.85 -14.59 37.86
N TYR A 8 13.78 -14.04 38.42
CA TYR A 8 12.41 -14.29 37.98
C TYR A 8 12.20 -13.85 36.52
N LEU A 9 12.55 -12.60 36.21
CA LEU A 9 12.45 -12.04 34.86
C LEU A 9 13.27 -12.86 33.86
N SER A 10 14.48 -13.30 34.21
CA SER A 10 15.32 -14.12 33.31
C SER A 10 14.64 -15.44 32.91
N LYS A 11 13.92 -16.08 33.84
CA LYS A 11 13.18 -17.32 33.57
C LYS A 11 11.97 -17.07 32.68
N VAL A 12 11.17 -16.05 32.99
CA VAL A 12 10.00 -15.66 32.18
C VAL A 12 10.44 -15.30 30.75
N CYS A 13 11.44 -14.44 30.64
CA CYS A 13 11.98 -13.96 29.37
C CYS A 13 12.72 -15.05 28.57
N GLY A 14 13.20 -16.09 29.24
CA GLY A 14 13.80 -17.28 28.63
C GLY A 14 12.82 -18.04 27.74
N GLU A 15 11.56 -18.16 28.18
CA GLU A 15 10.49 -18.87 27.47
C GLU A 15 9.93 -18.09 26.27
N ILE A 16 10.17 -16.77 26.20
CA ILE A 16 9.70 -15.91 25.10
C ILE A 16 10.65 -16.03 23.91
N LYS A 17 10.14 -16.58 22.80
CA LYS A 17 10.93 -16.82 21.57
C LYS A 17 11.24 -15.54 20.82
N TYR A 18 10.31 -14.59 20.79
CA TYR A 18 10.49 -13.32 20.08
C TYR A 18 11.13 -12.28 21.00
N LYS A 19 12.44 -12.06 20.84
CA LYS A 19 13.22 -11.18 21.72
C LYS A 19 12.88 -9.69 21.63
N GLY A 20 12.23 -9.25 20.55
CA GLY A 20 11.89 -7.84 20.34
C GLY A 20 10.76 -7.28 21.22
N VAL A 21 10.12 -8.09 22.06
CA VAL A 21 9.12 -7.65 23.06
C VAL A 21 9.57 -8.00 24.48
N THR A 22 10.73 -8.65 24.62
CA THR A 22 11.21 -9.15 25.92
C THR A 22 11.56 -7.99 26.85
N ASP A 23 12.12 -6.90 26.33
CA ASP A 23 12.44 -5.71 27.10
C ASP A 23 11.16 -5.06 27.64
N ASP A 24 10.17 -4.79 26.78
CA ASP A 24 8.89 -4.18 27.18
C ASP A 24 8.13 -5.04 28.21
N ILE A 25 8.10 -6.37 28.01
CA ILE A 25 7.48 -7.32 28.97
C ILE A 25 8.26 -7.34 30.29
N SER A 26 9.59 -7.25 30.24
CA SER A 26 10.40 -7.23 31.46
C SER A 26 10.15 -5.98 32.29
N GLU A 27 10.03 -4.81 31.65
CA GLU A 27 9.68 -3.55 32.31
C GLU A 27 8.27 -3.59 32.91
N GLU A 28 7.28 -4.13 32.17
CA GLU A 28 5.90 -4.24 32.66
C GLU A 28 5.78 -5.19 33.86
N ILE A 29 6.44 -6.34 33.80
CA ILE A 29 6.45 -7.32 34.90
C ILE A 29 7.23 -6.77 36.11
N GLU A 30 8.35 -6.11 35.88
CA GLU A 30 9.10 -5.45 36.96
C GLU A 30 8.23 -4.41 37.67
N SER A 31 7.55 -3.54 36.90
CA SER A 31 6.63 -2.53 37.44
C SER A 31 5.53 -3.17 38.30
N HIS A 32 4.89 -4.24 37.81
CA HIS A 32 3.86 -4.94 38.58
C HIS A 32 4.39 -5.61 39.86
N ILE A 33 5.60 -6.19 39.81
CA ILE A 33 6.22 -6.78 41.02
C ILE A 33 6.53 -5.69 42.04
N CYS A 34 7.06 -4.55 41.60
CA CYS A 34 7.35 -3.41 42.47
C CYS A 34 6.06 -2.84 43.09
N GLU A 35 5.00 -2.64 42.30
CA GLU A 35 3.70 -2.17 42.82
C GLU A 35 3.13 -3.10 43.90
N ILE A 36 3.24 -4.42 43.71
CA ILE A 36 2.80 -5.41 44.71
C ILE A 36 3.72 -5.36 45.94
N ALA A 37 5.04 -5.30 45.75
CA ALA A 37 5.99 -5.24 46.85
C ALA A 37 5.79 -3.98 47.71
N ASP A 38 5.57 -2.82 47.10
CA ASP A 38 5.30 -1.55 47.78
C ASP A 38 4.08 -1.66 48.69
N SER A 39 3.02 -2.36 48.24
CA SER A 39 1.82 -2.59 49.07
C SER A 39 2.11 -3.41 50.33
N TYR A 40 3.07 -4.33 50.29
CA TYR A 40 3.50 -5.10 51.47
C TYR A 40 4.42 -4.29 52.38
N ILE A 41 5.27 -3.44 51.81
CA ILE A 41 6.14 -2.54 52.58
C ILE A 41 5.29 -1.53 53.38
N GLU A 42 4.22 -0.99 52.79
CA GLU A 42 3.27 -0.12 53.50
C GLU A 42 2.62 -0.78 54.71
N THR A 43 2.46 -2.12 54.69
CA THR A 43 1.97 -2.90 55.84
C THR A 43 3.03 -3.17 56.91
N GLY A 44 4.25 -2.64 56.75
CA GLY A 44 5.35 -2.76 57.71
C GLY A 44 6.25 -3.98 57.49
N MET A 45 6.22 -4.60 56.30
CA MET A 45 7.06 -5.74 55.95
C MET A 45 8.45 -5.29 55.48
N ASP A 46 9.47 -6.10 55.75
CA ASP A 46 10.82 -5.87 55.24
C ASP A 46 10.86 -5.97 53.70
N GLU A 47 11.70 -5.14 53.05
CA GLU A 47 11.75 -4.97 51.60
C GLU A 47 12.06 -6.29 50.88
N ASP A 48 13.01 -7.08 51.38
CA ASP A 48 13.38 -8.36 50.75
C ASP A 48 12.29 -9.42 50.92
N GLU A 49 11.60 -9.43 52.07
CA GLU A 49 10.47 -10.33 52.31
C GLU A 49 9.24 -9.96 51.47
N ALA A 50 8.99 -8.66 51.30
CA ALA A 50 7.93 -8.11 50.45
C ALA A 50 8.12 -8.50 48.98
N ILE A 51 9.34 -8.38 48.44
CA ILE A 51 9.67 -8.76 47.06
C ILE A 51 9.48 -10.26 46.82
N GLN A 52 9.90 -11.11 47.77
CA GLN A 52 9.69 -12.56 47.65
C GLN A 52 8.21 -12.94 47.67
N LYS A 53 7.39 -12.30 48.52
CA LYS A 53 5.94 -12.50 48.50
C LYS A 53 5.31 -12.01 47.21
N ALA A 54 5.72 -10.85 46.70
CA ALA A 54 5.25 -10.31 45.42
C ALA A 54 5.54 -11.27 44.25
N ILE A 55 6.76 -11.83 44.18
CA ILE A 55 7.13 -12.84 43.18
C ILE A 55 6.29 -14.12 43.34
N THR A 56 6.05 -14.56 44.57
CA THR A 56 5.23 -15.75 44.83
C THR A 56 3.79 -15.55 44.38
N GLN A 57 3.25 -14.33 44.54
CA GLN A 57 1.91 -13.96 44.09
C GLN A 57 1.78 -13.92 42.56
N MET A 58 2.86 -13.57 41.85
CA MET A 58 2.88 -13.62 40.39
C MET A 58 2.71 -15.05 39.85
N GLY A 59 3.22 -16.05 40.56
CA GLY A 59 3.09 -17.47 40.20
C GLY A 59 4.32 -18.06 39.52
N ASP A 60 4.15 -19.15 38.77
CA ASP A 60 5.26 -19.86 38.13
C ASP A 60 5.80 -19.08 36.91
N PRO A 61 7.10 -18.69 36.90
CA PRO A 61 7.69 -17.95 35.79
C PRO A 61 7.67 -18.71 34.46
N ILE A 62 7.74 -20.04 34.47
CA ILE A 62 7.76 -20.84 33.23
C ILE A 62 6.37 -20.84 32.59
N GLN A 63 5.32 -21.05 33.39
CA GLN A 63 3.95 -21.01 32.90
C GLN A 63 3.61 -19.62 32.34
N ILE A 64 3.92 -18.56 33.07
CA ILE A 64 3.70 -17.17 32.62
C ILE A 64 4.48 -16.90 31.33
N GLY A 65 5.75 -17.30 31.25
CA GLY A 65 6.57 -17.14 30.06
C GLY A 65 5.97 -17.83 28.82
N LYS A 66 5.41 -19.04 28.97
CA LYS A 66 4.73 -19.77 27.89
C LYS A 66 3.43 -19.09 27.44
N GLU A 67 2.62 -18.59 28.37
CA GLU A 67 1.40 -17.85 28.07
C GLU A 67 1.70 -16.52 27.35
N LEU A 68 2.69 -15.77 27.83
CA LEU A 68 3.17 -14.55 27.19
C LEU A 68 3.73 -14.82 25.80
N ASN A 69 4.50 -15.90 25.60
CA ASN A 69 4.99 -16.29 24.28
C ASN A 69 3.84 -16.65 23.30
N LYS A 70 2.75 -17.25 23.78
CA LYS A 70 1.57 -17.56 22.95
C LYS A 70 0.84 -16.29 22.52
N THR A 71 0.76 -15.29 23.40
CA THR A 71 0.11 -14.00 23.15
C THR A 71 0.96 -13.08 22.26
N HIS A 72 2.26 -12.99 22.54
CA HIS A 72 3.21 -12.09 21.88
C HIS A 72 4.07 -12.78 20.81
N ARG A 73 3.46 -13.63 19.99
CA ARG A 73 4.12 -14.22 18.81
C ARG A 73 3.78 -13.44 17.53
N PRO A 74 4.74 -13.24 16.62
CA PRO A 74 4.46 -12.67 15.31
C PRO A 74 3.48 -13.55 14.54
N LYS A 75 2.44 -12.96 13.95
CA LYS A 75 1.41 -13.66 13.17
C LYS A 75 1.50 -13.25 11.70
N THR A 76 1.47 -14.21 10.80
CA THR A 76 1.52 -13.93 9.35
C THR A 76 0.15 -14.21 8.73
N GLU A 77 -0.36 -13.28 7.92
CA GLU A 77 -1.56 -13.51 7.10
C GLU A 77 -1.18 -14.28 5.83
N TRP A 78 -1.07 -15.60 5.96
CA TRP A 78 -0.73 -16.50 4.85
C TRP A 78 -1.69 -16.38 3.66
N SER A 79 -2.96 -16.04 3.89
CA SER A 79 -3.93 -15.84 2.82
C SER A 79 -3.54 -14.68 1.89
N ILE A 80 -3.01 -13.58 2.42
CA ILE A 80 -2.60 -12.44 1.58
C ILE A 80 -1.41 -12.86 0.73
N ILE A 81 -0.43 -13.56 1.31
CA ILE A 81 0.76 -14.05 0.58
C ILE A 81 0.36 -15.00 -0.55
N GLY A 82 -0.51 -15.97 -0.27
CA GLY A 82 -0.96 -16.93 -1.28
C GLY A 82 -1.71 -16.26 -2.43
N LEU A 83 -2.62 -15.33 -2.12
CA LEU A 83 -3.37 -14.61 -3.15
C LEU A 83 -2.50 -13.64 -3.96
N VAL A 84 -1.58 -12.92 -3.31
CA VAL A 84 -0.57 -12.07 -4.00
C VAL A 84 0.28 -12.93 -4.93
N GLY A 85 0.75 -14.09 -4.46
CA GLY A 85 1.49 -15.05 -5.28
C GLY A 85 0.70 -15.50 -6.51
N ALA A 86 -0.59 -15.81 -6.35
CA ALA A 86 -1.47 -16.17 -7.47
C ALA A 86 -1.60 -15.03 -8.50
N LEU A 87 -1.77 -13.78 -8.05
CA LEU A 87 -1.83 -12.62 -8.95
C LEU A 87 -0.53 -12.40 -9.72
N VAL A 88 0.62 -12.54 -9.05
CA VAL A 88 1.94 -12.43 -9.68
C VAL A 88 2.16 -13.53 -10.71
N LEU A 89 1.71 -14.75 -10.43
CA LEU A 89 1.78 -15.86 -11.38
C LEU A 89 0.92 -15.60 -12.61
N ILE A 90 -0.32 -15.12 -12.43
CA ILE A 90 -1.19 -14.70 -13.54
C ILE A 90 -0.49 -13.61 -14.37
N GLY A 91 0.04 -12.58 -13.72
CA GLY A 91 0.79 -11.50 -14.38
C GLY A 91 1.99 -12.03 -15.17
N GLY A 92 2.79 -12.93 -14.59
CA GLY A 92 3.91 -13.59 -15.24
C GLY A 92 3.50 -14.38 -16.48
N LEU A 93 2.46 -15.22 -16.37
CA LEU A 93 1.91 -15.98 -17.49
C LEU A 93 1.42 -15.07 -18.61
N THR A 94 0.70 -13.99 -18.27
CA THR A 94 0.21 -13.01 -19.26
C THR A 94 1.34 -12.29 -19.97
N LEU A 95 2.44 -12.00 -19.26
CA LEU A 95 3.60 -11.36 -19.89
C LEU A 95 4.30 -12.32 -20.84
N ILE A 96 4.44 -13.60 -20.48
CA ILE A 96 5.00 -14.63 -21.36
C ILE A 96 4.15 -14.74 -22.63
N THR A 97 2.82 -14.69 -22.55
CA THR A 97 1.97 -14.75 -23.74
C THR A 97 2.10 -13.50 -24.60
N ILE A 98 2.22 -12.31 -24.01
CA ILE A 98 2.49 -11.06 -24.75
C ILE A 98 3.81 -11.21 -25.54
N LEU A 99 4.88 -11.64 -24.86
CA LEU A 99 6.19 -11.86 -25.48
C LEU A 99 6.15 -12.97 -26.55
N SER A 100 5.35 -14.01 -26.37
CA SER A 100 5.20 -15.10 -27.35
C SER A 100 4.45 -14.62 -28.60
N THR A 101 3.44 -13.77 -28.43
CA THR A 101 2.61 -13.30 -29.54
C THR A 101 3.39 -12.35 -30.44
N GLU A 102 4.29 -11.55 -29.88
CA GLU A 102 5.17 -10.69 -30.68
C GLU A 102 6.40 -11.43 -31.26
N SER A 103 6.78 -12.61 -30.73
CA SER A 103 7.99 -13.36 -31.16
C SER A 103 7.77 -14.40 -32.27
N ILE A 104 6.56 -14.92 -32.47
CA ILE A 104 6.29 -15.99 -33.47
C ILE A 104 6.49 -15.52 -34.94
N GLN A 105 6.59 -14.23 -35.23
CA GLN A 105 6.53 -13.73 -36.62
C GLN A 105 7.74 -12.95 -37.12
N ASN A 106 8.77 -12.71 -36.31
CA ASN A 106 10.04 -12.11 -36.74
C ASN A 106 11.16 -13.16 -36.85
N GLN A 107 11.07 -14.04 -37.85
CA GLN A 107 12.23 -14.84 -38.29
C GLN A 107 13.29 -13.90 -38.88
N GLY A 108 14.23 -13.41 -38.06
CA GLY A 108 15.45 -12.79 -38.55
C GLY A 108 16.14 -11.81 -37.60
N GLN A 109 15.40 -11.06 -36.77
CA GLN A 109 15.97 -10.12 -35.80
C GLN A 109 15.05 -10.00 -34.58
N ILE A 110 15.58 -10.31 -33.39
CA ILE A 110 14.88 -10.03 -32.12
C ILE A 110 14.80 -8.50 -31.99
N PRO A 111 13.60 -7.88 -32.00
CA PRO A 111 13.49 -6.45 -31.76
C PRO A 111 14.08 -6.14 -30.37
N LEU A 112 14.94 -5.13 -30.27
CA LEU A 112 15.60 -4.71 -29.00
C LEU A 112 14.60 -4.60 -27.82
N ASN A 113 13.35 -4.21 -28.09
CA ASN A 113 12.28 -4.08 -27.10
C ASN A 113 11.87 -5.40 -26.41
N HIS A 114 11.94 -6.56 -27.09
CA HIS A 114 11.56 -7.85 -26.47
C HIS A 114 12.56 -8.30 -25.42
N SER A 115 13.85 -8.22 -25.77
CA SER A 115 14.93 -8.51 -24.82
C SER A 115 14.87 -7.59 -23.61
N GLN A 116 14.45 -6.33 -23.81
CA GLN A 116 14.28 -5.36 -22.74
C GLN A 116 13.11 -5.70 -21.82
N ILE A 117 11.91 -6.01 -22.33
CA ILE A 117 10.76 -6.36 -21.49
C ILE A 117 11.04 -7.61 -20.66
N LEU A 118 11.60 -8.67 -21.29
CA LEU A 118 11.97 -9.90 -20.60
C LEU A 118 13.08 -9.67 -19.57
N ARG A 119 14.15 -8.95 -19.93
CA ARG A 119 15.24 -8.62 -19.00
C ARG A 119 14.72 -7.81 -17.82
N THR A 120 13.82 -6.86 -18.07
CA THR A 120 13.16 -6.09 -17.03
C THR A 120 12.40 -7.08 -16.14
N TYR A 121 11.56 -7.97 -16.68
CA TYR A 121 10.80 -8.93 -15.87
C TYR A 121 11.68 -9.78 -14.95
N LEU A 122 12.75 -10.34 -15.51
CA LEU A 122 13.69 -11.18 -14.78
C LEU A 122 14.50 -10.42 -13.72
N THR A 123 14.63 -9.10 -13.81
CA THR A 123 15.31 -8.28 -12.79
C THR A 123 14.35 -7.78 -11.70
N TYR A 124 13.20 -7.22 -12.07
CA TYR A 124 12.30 -6.58 -11.11
C TYR A 124 11.44 -7.59 -10.33
N LEU A 125 11.16 -8.78 -10.86
CA LEU A 125 10.44 -9.83 -10.13
C LEU A 125 11.20 -10.27 -8.86
N PRO A 126 12.44 -10.79 -8.94
CA PRO A 126 13.19 -11.18 -7.75
C PRO A 126 13.51 -9.98 -6.86
N MET A 127 13.78 -8.81 -7.44
CA MET A 127 13.98 -7.57 -6.67
C MET A 127 12.73 -7.21 -5.85
N GLY A 128 11.54 -7.28 -6.44
CA GLY A 128 10.27 -7.02 -5.76
C GLY A 128 10.01 -8.00 -4.63
N ILE A 129 10.26 -9.30 -4.85
CA ILE A 129 10.14 -10.33 -3.81
C ILE A 129 11.12 -10.06 -2.66
N GLY A 130 12.39 -9.76 -2.98
CA GLY A 130 13.41 -9.42 -1.98
C GLY A 130 13.04 -8.19 -1.14
N VAL A 131 12.55 -7.13 -1.80
CA VAL A 131 12.08 -5.91 -1.13
C VAL A 131 10.85 -6.19 -0.26
N CYS A 132 9.89 -6.99 -0.74
CA CYS A 132 8.72 -7.40 0.04
C CYS A 132 9.13 -8.11 1.34
N ILE A 133 10.05 -9.08 1.23
CA ILE A 133 10.61 -9.81 2.39
C ILE A 133 11.33 -8.83 3.33
N GLY A 134 12.18 -7.95 2.80
CA GLY A 134 12.87 -6.94 3.60
C GLY A 134 11.90 -6.05 4.38
N CYS A 135 10.89 -5.50 3.71
CA CYS A 135 9.85 -4.67 4.33
C CYS A 135 8.99 -5.44 5.36
N TYR A 136 8.76 -6.74 5.14
CA TYR A 136 8.02 -7.60 6.08
C TYR A 136 8.76 -7.79 7.41
N PHE A 137 10.08 -7.93 7.38
CA PHE A 137 10.91 -8.04 8.59
C PHE A 137 11.26 -6.66 9.17
N PHE A 138 11.20 -5.59 8.39
CA PHE A 138 11.51 -4.24 8.85
C PHE A 138 10.50 -3.73 9.89
N ASP A 139 10.98 -3.07 10.95
CA ASP A 139 10.14 -2.52 12.00
C ASP A 139 9.56 -1.15 11.63
N TYR A 140 8.27 -1.15 11.30
CA TYR A 140 7.56 0.05 10.88
C TYR A 140 7.50 1.12 11.97
N THR A 141 7.61 0.77 13.26
CA THR A 141 7.54 1.76 14.35
C THR A 141 8.72 2.74 14.33
N LYS A 142 9.87 2.33 13.78
CA LYS A 142 11.06 3.19 13.61
C LYS A 142 10.82 4.31 12.59
N ILE A 143 9.94 4.07 11.62
CA ILE A 143 9.56 5.03 10.58
C ILE A 143 8.83 6.22 11.19
N GLU A 144 7.97 5.96 12.18
CA GLU A 144 7.15 6.98 12.82
C GLU A 144 8.00 8.15 13.35
N LYS A 145 9.10 7.85 14.05
CA LYS A 145 10.01 8.85 14.63
C LYS A 145 10.69 9.72 13.57
N HIS A 146 10.93 9.17 12.39
CA HIS A 146 11.67 9.82 11.30
C HIS A 146 10.74 10.40 10.21
N SER A 147 9.44 10.52 10.48
CA SER A 147 8.44 10.94 9.49
C SER A 147 8.76 12.28 8.80
N LEU A 148 9.28 13.27 9.54
CA LEU A 148 9.70 14.55 8.97
C LEU A 148 10.89 14.41 8.00
N LEU A 149 11.88 13.57 8.36
CA LEU A 149 13.04 13.32 7.52
C LEU A 149 12.64 12.58 6.24
N ILE A 150 11.71 11.62 6.34
CA ILE A 150 11.17 10.90 5.17
C ILE A 150 10.39 11.85 4.26
N PHE A 151 9.63 12.78 4.83
CA PHE A 151 8.94 13.82 4.05
C PHE A 151 9.94 14.71 3.29
N GLY A 152 11.01 15.16 3.95
CA GLY A 152 12.08 15.93 3.32
C GLY A 152 12.83 15.13 2.24
N ALA A 153 13.13 13.85 2.50
CA ALA A 153 13.74 12.96 1.52
C ALA A 153 12.85 12.75 0.29
N ALA A 154 11.52 12.65 0.47
CA ALA A 154 10.57 12.55 -0.63
C ALA A 154 10.59 13.81 -1.51
N ILE A 155 10.73 15.00 -0.92
CA ILE A 155 10.93 16.25 -1.67
C ILE A 155 12.25 16.22 -2.44
N GLY A 156 13.35 15.77 -1.82
CA GLY A 156 14.64 15.65 -2.49
C GLY A 156 14.61 14.70 -3.70
N ILE A 157 13.95 13.54 -3.54
CA ILE A 157 13.73 12.58 -4.64
C ILE A 157 12.85 13.21 -5.73
N TRP A 158 11.79 13.93 -5.35
CA TRP A 158 10.95 14.64 -6.30
C TRP A 158 11.74 15.69 -7.11
N MET A 159 12.63 16.44 -6.46
CA MET A 159 13.50 17.41 -7.13
C MET A 159 14.47 16.75 -8.12
N SER A 160 14.94 15.53 -7.81
CA SER A 160 15.81 14.77 -8.73
C SER A 160 15.09 14.30 -10.01
N ASN A 161 13.75 14.33 -10.03
CA ASN A 161 12.94 13.89 -11.17
C ASN A 161 13.17 14.73 -12.43
N SER A 162 13.61 15.99 -12.31
CA SER A 162 13.98 16.82 -13.47
C SER A 162 15.27 16.39 -14.16
N VAL A 163 16.07 15.53 -13.51
CA VAL A 163 17.39 15.08 -13.98
C VAL A 163 17.35 13.64 -14.54
N ILE A 164 16.37 12.82 -14.13
CA ILE A 164 16.36 11.38 -14.41
C ILE A 164 15.34 11.05 -15.52
N ASN A 165 15.80 10.38 -16.58
CA ASN A 165 15.01 9.94 -17.76
C ASN A 165 13.94 8.84 -17.47
N ASN A 166 13.49 8.65 -16.23
CA ASN A 166 12.42 7.70 -15.88
C ASN A 166 11.42 8.33 -14.88
N PRO A 167 10.55 9.23 -15.36
CA PRO A 167 9.79 10.08 -14.48
C PRO A 167 8.61 9.38 -13.80
N SER A 168 8.07 8.29 -14.36
CA SER A 168 6.89 7.61 -13.80
C SER A 168 7.21 6.81 -12.53
N GLY A 169 8.32 6.05 -12.51
CA GLY A 169 8.72 5.27 -11.34
C GLY A 169 9.09 6.11 -10.12
N ILE A 170 9.75 7.25 -10.35
CA ILE A 170 10.12 8.20 -9.29
C ILE A 170 8.87 8.80 -8.66
N ILE A 171 7.85 9.14 -9.46
CA ILE A 171 6.60 9.71 -8.95
C ILE A 171 5.89 8.72 -8.02
N VAL A 172 5.75 7.46 -8.41
CA VAL A 172 5.12 6.43 -7.58
C VAL A 172 5.89 6.25 -6.27
N LEU A 173 7.23 6.29 -6.31
CA LEU A 173 8.07 6.21 -5.12
C LEU A 173 7.86 7.41 -4.20
N THR A 174 7.97 8.62 -4.74
CA THR A 174 7.76 9.88 -4.02
C THR A 174 6.38 9.93 -3.36
N MET A 175 5.31 9.59 -4.08
CA MET A 175 3.95 9.54 -3.55
C MET A 175 3.85 8.55 -2.38
N THR A 176 4.45 7.38 -2.53
CA THR A 176 4.45 6.34 -1.49
C THR A 176 5.18 6.82 -0.24
N LEU A 177 6.35 7.44 -0.39
CA LEU A 177 7.12 8.02 0.72
C LEU A 177 6.37 9.17 1.40
N PHE A 178 5.70 10.03 0.63
CA PHE A 178 4.85 11.07 1.22
C PHE A 178 3.72 10.48 2.06
N ILE A 179 3.05 9.43 1.61
CA ILE A 179 1.98 8.77 2.39
C ILE A 179 2.55 8.15 3.67
N ILE A 180 3.69 7.46 3.59
CA ILE A 180 4.38 6.86 4.74
C ILE A 180 4.75 7.91 5.79
N ALA A 181 5.35 9.02 5.35
CA ALA A 181 5.70 10.15 6.21
C ALA A 181 4.45 10.80 6.80
N PHE A 182 3.44 11.05 5.97
CA PHE A 182 2.23 11.75 6.36
C PHE A 182 1.42 10.96 7.40
N ALA A 183 1.38 9.63 7.32
CA ALA A 183 0.78 8.79 8.35
C ALA A 183 1.39 9.00 9.74
N GLY A 184 2.72 9.21 9.82
CA GLY A 184 3.40 9.43 11.10
C GLY A 184 3.25 10.86 11.61
N LEU A 185 3.30 11.84 10.70
CA LEU A 185 2.95 13.24 11.02
C LEU A 185 1.52 13.35 11.55
N ALA A 186 0.57 12.64 10.93
CA ALA A 186 -0.82 12.62 11.35
C ALA A 186 -1.00 12.00 12.73
N LYS A 187 -0.20 10.99 13.12
CA LYS A 187 -0.17 10.49 14.50
C LYS A 187 0.34 11.55 15.48
N ARG A 188 1.38 12.30 15.11
CA ARG A 188 2.03 13.29 15.98
C ARG A 188 1.21 14.57 16.17
N TRP A 189 0.57 15.04 15.11
CA TRP A 189 -0.11 16.36 15.06
C TRP A 189 -1.64 16.25 14.90
N GLY A 190 -2.17 15.03 14.88
CA GLY A 190 -3.60 14.74 14.76
C GLY A 190 -4.40 14.84 16.05
N SER A 191 -3.96 15.59 17.05
CA SER A 191 -4.62 15.68 18.36
C SER A 191 -5.90 16.55 18.38
N GLY A 192 -6.17 17.29 17.30
CA GLY A 192 -7.31 18.19 17.18
C GLY A 192 -7.03 19.66 17.51
N ASN A 193 -5.79 19.99 17.89
CA ASN A 193 -5.34 21.38 17.98
C ASN A 193 -5.37 22.04 16.59
N ILE A 194 -6.01 23.20 16.48
CA ILE A 194 -6.15 23.93 15.20
C ILE A 194 -4.79 24.24 14.55
N LYS A 195 -3.78 24.62 15.33
CA LYS A 195 -2.44 24.93 14.82
C LYS A 195 -1.77 23.71 14.19
N ASP A 196 -1.88 22.55 14.83
CA ASP A 196 -1.27 21.31 14.36
C ASP A 196 -2.03 20.71 13.17
N MET A 197 -3.35 20.86 13.16
CA MET A 197 -4.18 20.51 12.00
C MET A 197 -3.86 21.40 10.79
N LEU A 198 -3.65 22.69 10.97
CA LEU A 198 -3.24 23.60 9.89
C LEU A 198 -1.87 23.22 9.32
N LYS A 199 -0.90 22.82 10.15
CA LYS A 199 0.39 22.29 9.67
C LYS A 199 0.20 21.04 8.80
N LEU A 200 -0.65 20.10 9.24
CA LEU A 200 -0.93 18.88 8.49
C LEU A 200 -1.61 19.15 7.15
N VAL A 201 -2.62 20.02 7.13
CA VAL A 201 -3.29 20.44 5.89
C VAL A 201 -2.31 21.18 4.97
N GLY A 202 -1.46 22.06 5.52
CA GLY A 202 -0.43 22.76 4.76
C GLY A 202 0.57 21.81 4.10
N LEU A 203 1.06 20.80 4.82
CA LEU A 203 1.96 19.79 4.26
C LEU A 203 1.28 18.88 3.24
N ALA A 204 0.01 18.52 3.46
CA ALA A 204 -0.79 17.77 2.48
C ALA A 204 -0.95 18.57 1.18
N MET A 205 -1.28 19.86 1.29
CA MET A 205 -1.40 20.77 0.14
C MET A 205 -0.06 20.94 -0.58
N LEU A 206 1.04 21.12 0.16
CA LEU A 206 2.38 21.17 -0.42
C LEU A 206 2.68 19.91 -1.23
N ALA A 207 2.48 18.72 -0.64
CA ALA A 207 2.73 17.46 -1.34
C ALA A 207 1.83 17.30 -2.58
N MET A 208 0.55 17.69 -2.50
CA MET A 208 -0.37 17.68 -3.64
C MET A 208 0.10 18.60 -4.76
N VAL A 209 0.56 19.81 -4.43
CA VAL A 209 1.12 20.76 -5.40
C VAL A 209 2.38 20.18 -6.06
N LEU A 210 3.27 19.55 -5.29
CA LEU A 210 4.47 18.91 -5.84
C LEU A 210 4.12 17.78 -6.83
N ILE A 211 3.22 16.86 -6.43
CA ILE A 211 2.80 15.75 -7.30
C ILE A 211 2.06 16.25 -8.55
N SER A 212 1.24 17.30 -8.43
CA SER A 212 0.51 17.86 -9.59
C SER A 212 1.41 18.63 -10.56
N ASN A 213 2.55 19.16 -10.11
CA ASN A 213 3.53 19.88 -10.95
C ASN A 213 4.57 18.96 -11.61
N THR A 214 4.48 17.64 -11.47
CA THR A 214 5.42 16.74 -12.15
C THR A 214 5.20 16.73 -13.67
N HIS A 215 6.29 16.59 -14.44
CA HIS A 215 6.25 16.54 -15.91
C HIS A 215 5.28 15.48 -16.45
N VAL A 216 5.12 14.36 -15.75
CA VAL A 216 4.06 13.39 -16.00
C VAL A 216 2.80 13.89 -15.32
N ARG A 217 2.03 14.73 -16.02
CA ARG A 217 0.75 15.27 -15.55
C ARG A 217 -0.35 14.19 -15.63
N SER A 218 -0.18 13.08 -14.92
CA SER A 218 -1.23 12.06 -14.83
C SER A 218 -2.22 12.44 -13.74
N PHE A 219 -3.43 12.76 -14.19
CA PHE A 219 -4.58 13.06 -13.33
C PHE A 219 -4.90 11.91 -12.37
N GLY A 220 -4.67 10.66 -12.77
CA GLY A 220 -4.90 9.49 -11.93
C GLY A 220 -4.04 9.48 -10.67
N PHE A 221 -2.73 9.75 -10.80
CA PHE A 221 -1.82 9.75 -9.65
C PHE A 221 -2.20 10.81 -8.61
N VAL A 222 -2.59 12.01 -9.03
CA VAL A 222 -3.05 13.07 -8.11
C VAL A 222 -4.29 12.62 -7.32
N LEU A 223 -5.26 11.97 -7.98
CA LEU A 223 -6.44 11.41 -7.32
C LEU A 223 -6.07 10.31 -6.32
N LEU A 224 -5.20 9.39 -6.74
CA LEU A 224 -4.75 8.27 -5.92
C LEU A 224 -4.03 8.75 -4.64
N PHE A 225 -3.12 9.71 -4.79
CA PHE A 225 -2.39 10.31 -3.66
C PHE A 225 -3.32 11.11 -2.75
N GLY A 226 -4.21 11.93 -3.32
CA GLY A 226 -5.20 12.69 -2.56
C GLY A 226 -6.11 11.79 -1.72
N ALA A 227 -6.57 10.67 -2.28
CA ALA A 227 -7.37 9.69 -1.54
C ALA A 227 -6.59 9.04 -0.38
N GLY A 228 -5.29 8.75 -0.58
CA GLY A 228 -4.41 8.26 0.48
C GLY A 228 -4.29 9.26 1.64
N LEU A 229 -4.00 10.53 1.34
CA LEU A 229 -3.90 11.60 2.34
C LEU A 229 -5.23 11.82 3.09
N LEU A 230 -6.36 11.86 2.37
CA LEU A 230 -7.69 12.00 2.96
C LEU A 230 -8.03 10.84 3.89
N THR A 231 -7.63 9.61 3.53
CA THR A 231 -7.84 8.43 4.38
C THR A 231 -7.06 8.57 5.69
N VAL A 232 -5.79 8.96 5.62
CA VAL A 232 -4.96 9.20 6.81
C VAL A 232 -5.57 10.31 7.69
N LEU A 233 -5.96 11.44 7.10
CA LEU A 233 -6.58 12.55 7.84
C LEU A 233 -7.89 12.14 8.50
N THR A 234 -8.74 11.41 7.77
CA THR A 234 -10.03 10.93 8.28
C THR A 234 -9.81 10.04 9.50
N LEU A 235 -8.85 9.10 9.42
CA LEU A 235 -8.54 8.22 10.54
C LEU A 235 -7.90 8.96 11.72
N ALA A 236 -7.06 9.96 11.47
CA ALA A 236 -6.51 10.81 12.52
C ALA A 236 -7.62 11.55 13.29
N ILE A 237 -8.61 12.10 12.59
CA ILE A 237 -9.77 12.78 13.22
C ILE A 237 -10.69 11.79 13.95
N MET A 238 -10.89 10.61 13.37
CA MET A 238 -11.72 9.57 13.99
C MET A 238 -11.07 8.91 15.20
N SER A 239 -9.77 9.10 15.41
CA SER A 239 -9.02 8.54 16.54
C SER A 239 -9.62 8.92 17.90
N LYS A 240 -9.32 8.11 18.91
CA LYS A 240 -9.81 8.35 20.28
C LYS A 240 -9.16 9.58 20.92
N ASP A 241 -7.93 9.89 20.52
CA ASP A 241 -7.12 10.97 21.07
C ASP A 241 -7.48 12.36 20.51
N PHE A 242 -8.45 12.42 19.60
CA PHE A 242 -8.87 13.66 18.95
C PHE A 242 -9.80 14.48 19.88
N ALA A 243 -9.31 15.64 20.33
CA ALA A 243 -10.05 16.51 21.26
C ALA A 243 -11.10 17.44 20.59
N GLY A 244 -11.07 17.58 19.26
CA GLY A 244 -11.93 18.52 18.52
C GLY A 244 -13.29 17.96 18.10
N ASN A 245 -14.15 18.83 17.55
CA ASN A 245 -15.42 18.40 16.95
C ASN A 245 -15.18 17.67 15.61
N LYS A 246 -15.24 16.33 15.65
CA LYS A 246 -14.97 15.44 14.51
C LYS A 246 -15.77 15.80 13.26
N SER A 247 -17.06 16.10 13.40
CA SER A 247 -17.93 16.40 12.26
C SER A 247 -17.52 17.67 11.53
N ARG A 248 -17.14 18.73 12.26
CA ARG A 248 -16.71 19.99 11.64
C ARG A 248 -15.42 19.80 10.86
N PHE A 249 -14.43 19.13 11.44
CA PHE A 249 -13.15 18.89 10.77
C PHE A 249 -13.27 18.00 9.54
N ILE A 250 -14.09 16.94 9.59
CA ILE A 250 -14.38 16.10 8.43
C ILE A 250 -15.03 16.96 7.33
N PHE A 251 -16.08 17.72 7.67
CA PHE A 251 -16.75 18.58 6.69
C PHE A 251 -15.79 19.61 6.08
N SER A 252 -14.92 20.21 6.88
CA SER A 252 -13.90 21.16 6.40
C SER A 252 -12.87 20.52 5.47
N ILE A 253 -12.40 19.31 5.77
CA ILE A 253 -11.39 18.64 4.92
C ILE A 253 -12.00 18.19 3.60
N TYR A 254 -13.16 17.54 3.61
CA TYR A 254 -13.83 17.11 2.37
C TYR A 254 -14.35 18.30 1.57
N GLY A 255 -14.88 19.33 2.23
CA GLY A 255 -15.27 20.59 1.60
C GLY A 255 -14.08 21.33 0.98
N GLY A 256 -12.96 21.39 1.69
CA GLY A 256 -11.71 21.98 1.19
C GLY A 256 -11.12 21.20 0.02
N ALA A 257 -11.11 19.87 0.08
CA ALA A 257 -10.66 19.01 -1.01
C ALA A 257 -11.56 19.14 -2.25
N LEU A 258 -12.87 19.23 -2.06
CA LEU A 258 -13.83 19.46 -3.14
C LEU A 258 -13.63 20.84 -3.78
N LEU A 259 -13.47 21.89 -2.97
CA LEU A 259 -13.21 23.24 -3.44
C LEU A 259 -11.90 23.32 -4.21
N ALA A 260 -10.82 22.74 -3.67
CA ALA A 260 -9.53 22.67 -4.35
C ALA A 260 -9.64 21.95 -5.70
N LYS A 261 -10.40 20.84 -5.76
CA LYS A 261 -10.66 20.13 -7.02
C LYS A 261 -11.44 21.00 -8.02
N ILE A 262 -12.49 21.71 -7.57
CA ILE A 262 -13.27 22.59 -8.43
C ILE A 262 -12.40 23.71 -9.00
N LEU A 263 -11.56 24.34 -8.17
CA LEU A 263 -10.64 25.40 -8.60
C LEU A 263 -9.58 24.88 -9.58
N LEU A 264 -9.01 23.70 -9.32
CA LEU A 264 -8.05 23.05 -10.23
C LEU A 264 -8.69 22.66 -11.56
N LEU A 265 -9.96 22.23 -11.55
CA LEU A 265 -10.72 21.98 -12.77
C LEU A 265 -11.01 23.29 -13.50
N ALA A 266 -11.54 24.32 -12.84
CA ALA A 266 -11.85 25.61 -13.43
C ALA A 266 -10.65 26.26 -14.14
N GLY A 267 -9.46 26.19 -13.56
CA GLY A 267 -8.23 26.72 -14.15
C GLY A 267 -7.61 25.88 -15.27
N HIS A 268 -8.00 24.60 -15.41
CA HIS A 268 -7.38 23.65 -16.35
C HIS A 268 -8.38 22.78 -17.13
N LEU A 269 -9.63 23.24 -17.30
CA LEU A 269 -10.63 22.64 -18.18
C LEU A 269 -10.24 22.90 -19.66
N THR A 270 -9.14 22.30 -20.10
CA THR A 270 -8.81 22.27 -21.52
C THR A 270 -9.84 21.43 -22.25
N SER A 271 -10.21 21.80 -23.48
CA SER A 271 -11.13 21.04 -24.35
C SER A 271 -10.76 19.56 -24.42
N TYR A 272 -9.47 19.24 -24.33
CA TYR A 272 -8.92 17.88 -24.29
C TYR A 272 -9.34 17.04 -23.07
N ARG A 273 -9.41 17.62 -21.86
CA ARG A 273 -9.81 16.85 -20.67
C ARG A 273 -11.31 16.55 -20.68
N MET A 274 -12.11 17.53 -21.11
CA MET A 274 -13.55 17.36 -21.27
C MET A 274 -13.88 16.32 -22.35
N SER A 275 -13.18 16.34 -23.49
CA SER A 275 -13.41 15.36 -24.56
C SER A 275 -13.15 13.93 -24.10
N ARG A 276 -12.12 13.69 -23.26
CA ARG A 276 -11.86 12.36 -22.67
C ARG A 276 -12.96 11.88 -21.72
N PHE A 277 -13.60 12.79 -20.96
CA PHE A 277 -14.76 12.43 -20.14
C PHE A 277 -15.99 12.13 -20.99
N LEU A 278 -16.26 12.93 -22.02
CA LEU A 278 -17.39 12.73 -22.94
C LEU A 278 -17.22 11.47 -23.80
N ALA A 279 -15.98 11.08 -24.10
CA ALA A 279 -15.65 9.87 -24.85
C ALA A 279 -16.09 8.58 -24.14
N ILE A 280 -16.40 8.60 -22.84
CA ILE A 280 -16.99 7.45 -22.15
C ILE A 280 -18.44 7.24 -22.62
N ILE A 281 -19.19 8.33 -22.84
CA ILE A 281 -20.60 8.27 -23.23
C ILE A 281 -20.71 7.95 -24.72
N ARG A 282 -19.92 8.63 -25.55
CA ARG A 282 -19.88 8.45 -27.00
C ARG A 282 -18.44 8.26 -27.46
N PRO A 283 -17.89 7.03 -27.35
CA PRO A 283 -16.57 6.74 -27.89
C PRO A 283 -16.63 6.78 -29.42
N ASP A 284 -15.64 7.42 -30.02
CA ASP A 284 -15.38 7.40 -31.46
C ASP A 284 -14.23 6.41 -31.71
N SER A 285 -14.35 5.58 -32.76
CA SER A 285 -13.35 4.59 -33.15
C SER A 285 -12.20 5.17 -33.98
N SER A 286 -12.33 6.40 -34.47
CA SER A 286 -11.25 7.09 -35.20
C SER A 286 -10.01 7.22 -34.32
N GLN A 287 -8.84 6.79 -34.81
CA GLN A 287 -7.57 6.78 -34.06
C GLN A 287 -7.14 8.18 -33.58
N ASN A 288 -7.55 9.24 -34.28
CA ASN A 288 -7.29 10.62 -33.88
C ASN A 288 -8.26 11.15 -32.82
N SER A 289 -9.28 10.36 -32.46
CA SER A 289 -10.28 10.77 -31.48
C SER A 289 -9.80 10.53 -30.04
N SER A 290 -10.32 11.33 -29.12
CA SER A 290 -10.08 11.12 -27.68
C SER A 290 -10.70 9.83 -27.13
N GLY A 291 -11.53 9.12 -27.91
CA GLY A 291 -12.28 7.93 -27.49
C GLY A 291 -11.80 6.60 -28.04
N TRP A 292 -10.81 6.60 -28.94
CA TRP A 292 -10.40 5.39 -29.67
C TRP A 292 -10.01 4.22 -28.74
N ILE A 293 -9.21 4.50 -27.69
CA ILE A 293 -8.80 3.52 -26.68
C ILE A 293 -10.01 2.92 -25.94
N ILE A 294 -11.01 3.74 -25.62
CA ILE A 294 -12.23 3.30 -24.95
C ILE A 294 -13.05 2.41 -25.90
N SER A 295 -13.13 2.79 -27.18
CA SER A 295 -13.83 2.02 -28.21
C SER A 295 -13.23 0.62 -28.35
N ILE A 296 -11.91 0.50 -28.54
CA ILE A 296 -11.23 -0.79 -28.68
C ILE A 296 -11.31 -1.61 -27.40
N SER A 297 -11.19 -0.97 -26.23
CA SER A 297 -11.32 -1.69 -24.95
C SER A 297 -12.72 -2.32 -24.81
N ARG A 298 -13.77 -1.62 -25.23
CA ARG A 298 -15.14 -2.15 -25.24
C ARG A 298 -15.32 -3.25 -26.27
N ASP A 299 -14.80 -3.06 -27.48
CA ASP A 299 -14.86 -4.05 -28.55
C ASP A 299 -14.15 -5.35 -28.15
N ALA A 300 -12.99 -5.25 -27.50
CA ALA A 300 -12.25 -6.40 -27.00
C ALA A 300 -12.98 -7.18 -25.92
N VAL A 301 -13.76 -6.49 -25.08
CA VAL A 301 -14.58 -7.15 -24.05
C VAL A 301 -15.85 -7.75 -24.66
N SER A 302 -16.48 -7.09 -25.63
CA SER A 302 -17.70 -7.60 -26.28
C SER A 302 -17.43 -8.81 -27.17
N ASN A 303 -16.28 -8.84 -27.84
CA ASN A 303 -15.86 -9.94 -28.72
C ASN A 303 -15.04 -11.01 -27.98
N ALA A 304 -14.97 -10.95 -26.65
CA ALA A 304 -14.24 -11.93 -25.86
C ALA A 304 -14.94 -13.28 -25.86
N GLU A 305 -14.19 -14.35 -26.13
CA GLU A 305 -14.69 -15.70 -25.98
C GLU A 305 -14.87 -16.06 -24.50
N LEU A 306 -15.73 -17.04 -24.20
CA LEU A 306 -15.91 -17.50 -22.82
C LEU A 306 -14.61 -18.10 -22.26
N ILE A 307 -13.94 -18.91 -23.07
CA ILE A 307 -12.62 -19.51 -22.85
C ILE A 307 -11.92 -19.49 -24.21
N GLY A 308 -10.70 -18.98 -24.28
CA GLY A 308 -9.96 -18.91 -25.53
C GLY A 308 -9.59 -17.49 -25.93
N ARG A 309 -9.04 -17.36 -27.14
CA ARG A 309 -8.46 -16.12 -27.65
C ARG A 309 -9.39 -15.48 -28.67
N SER A 310 -9.64 -14.20 -28.49
CA SER A 310 -10.24 -13.30 -29.47
C SER A 310 -9.16 -12.46 -30.15
N ASP A 311 -9.30 -12.27 -31.46
CA ASP A 311 -8.36 -11.48 -32.26
C ASP A 311 -8.67 -9.97 -32.30
N SER A 312 -9.67 -9.52 -31.55
CA SER A 312 -10.11 -8.11 -31.48
C SER A 312 -9.04 -7.12 -31.02
N LEU A 313 -7.97 -7.59 -30.36
CA LEU A 313 -6.85 -6.76 -29.91
C LEU A 313 -5.68 -6.71 -30.91
N TYR A 314 -5.79 -7.38 -32.05
CA TYR A 314 -4.72 -7.54 -33.01
C TYR A 314 -5.09 -6.92 -34.35
N TYR A 315 -4.10 -6.30 -34.99
CA TYR A 315 -4.18 -5.88 -36.38
C TYR A 315 -2.97 -6.39 -37.15
N TRP A 316 -3.17 -6.67 -38.43
CA TRP A 316 -2.10 -7.19 -39.28
C TRP A 316 -1.28 -6.03 -39.85
N GLN A 317 0.02 -6.00 -39.54
CA GLN A 317 0.96 -5.01 -40.05
C GLN A 317 2.36 -5.62 -40.19
N ASP A 318 3.00 -5.36 -41.33
CA ASP A 318 4.36 -5.82 -41.64
C ASP A 318 4.54 -7.35 -41.53
N GLY A 319 3.54 -8.13 -41.95
CA GLY A 319 3.61 -9.60 -41.88
C GLY A 319 3.29 -10.20 -40.51
N ALA A 320 2.96 -9.37 -39.50
CA ALA A 320 2.73 -9.81 -38.14
C ALA A 320 1.45 -9.22 -37.50
N ASN A 321 0.91 -9.94 -36.51
CA ASN A 321 -0.18 -9.46 -35.67
C ASN A 321 0.38 -8.56 -34.57
N LYS A 322 0.10 -7.26 -34.63
CA LYS A 322 0.50 -6.28 -33.62
C LYS A 322 -0.65 -5.93 -32.69
N LEU A 323 -0.34 -5.65 -31.43
CA LEU A 323 -1.33 -5.22 -30.44
C LEU A 323 -1.80 -3.79 -30.76
N ILE A 324 -3.12 -3.59 -30.79
CA ILE A 324 -3.72 -2.29 -31.12
C ILE A 324 -3.57 -1.30 -29.96
N LEU A 325 -3.74 -1.76 -28.71
CA LEU A 325 -3.67 -0.89 -27.54
C LEU A 325 -2.21 -0.56 -27.15
N PRO A 326 -1.90 0.71 -26.82
CA PRO A 326 -0.62 1.06 -26.23
C PRO A 326 -0.51 0.52 -24.80
N ASP A 327 0.70 0.19 -24.38
CA ASP A 327 1.03 -0.17 -23.00
C ASP A 327 0.14 -1.27 -22.40
N VAL A 328 -0.21 -2.27 -23.23
CA VAL A 328 -1.05 -3.41 -22.82
C VAL A 328 -0.48 -4.18 -21.64
N HIS A 329 0.84 -4.24 -21.52
CA HIS A 329 1.53 -4.91 -20.41
C HIS A 329 1.44 -4.14 -19.08
N THR A 330 0.99 -2.88 -19.06
CA THR A 330 0.77 -2.09 -17.84
C THR A 330 -0.70 -1.72 -17.64
N ASP A 331 -1.27 -0.95 -18.54
CA ASP A 331 -2.49 -0.18 -18.28
C ASP A 331 -3.74 -0.93 -18.73
N TYR A 332 -3.59 -1.81 -19.73
CA TYR A 332 -4.68 -2.60 -20.33
C TYR A 332 -4.47 -4.11 -20.21
N ILE A 333 -3.71 -4.53 -19.19
CA ILE A 333 -3.39 -5.95 -18.99
C ILE A 333 -4.64 -6.79 -18.72
N PHE A 334 -5.66 -6.20 -18.08
CA PHE A 334 -6.93 -6.88 -17.82
C PHE A 334 -7.73 -7.09 -19.11
N THR A 335 -7.75 -6.10 -20.01
CA THR A 335 -8.33 -6.25 -21.35
C THR A 335 -7.63 -7.36 -22.13
N TYR A 336 -6.30 -7.42 -22.04
CA TYR A 336 -5.52 -8.49 -22.68
C TYR A 336 -5.78 -9.86 -22.07
N ILE A 337 -5.92 -9.96 -20.75
CA ILE A 337 -6.31 -11.21 -20.08
C ILE A 337 -7.64 -11.71 -20.64
N ILE A 338 -8.65 -10.84 -20.69
CA ILE A 338 -9.98 -11.19 -21.20
C ILE A 338 -9.92 -11.62 -22.66
N SER A 339 -9.22 -10.85 -23.52
CA SER A 339 -9.15 -11.13 -24.95
C SER A 339 -8.29 -12.36 -25.27
N THR A 340 -7.25 -12.68 -24.49
CA THR A 340 -6.34 -13.80 -24.81
C THR A 340 -6.76 -15.12 -24.17
N PHE A 341 -7.31 -15.06 -22.95
CA PHE A 341 -7.64 -16.26 -22.16
C PHE A 341 -9.15 -16.48 -22.03
N GLY A 342 -9.95 -15.47 -22.32
CA GLY A 342 -11.41 -15.51 -22.25
C GLY A 342 -11.99 -14.89 -20.99
N LEU A 343 -13.30 -14.67 -21.01
CA LEU A 343 -14.07 -14.03 -19.93
C LEU A 343 -13.97 -14.80 -18.61
N LEU A 344 -13.93 -16.14 -18.63
CA LEU A 344 -13.85 -16.94 -17.41
C LEU A 344 -12.56 -16.64 -16.62
N ILE A 345 -11.43 -16.56 -17.31
CA ILE A 345 -10.14 -16.27 -16.66
C ILE A 345 -10.11 -14.82 -16.17
N GLY A 346 -10.68 -13.88 -16.94
CA GLY A 346 -10.90 -12.50 -16.47
C GLY A 346 -11.71 -12.43 -15.17
N LEU A 347 -12.81 -13.19 -15.06
CA LEU A 347 -13.62 -13.27 -13.84
C LEU A 347 -12.87 -13.89 -12.67
N VAL A 348 -12.06 -14.92 -12.90
CA VAL A 348 -11.20 -15.51 -11.87
C VAL A 348 -10.18 -14.49 -11.37
N THR A 349 -9.49 -13.78 -12.27
CA THR A 349 -8.53 -12.72 -11.91
C THR A 349 -9.20 -11.62 -11.09
N LEU A 350 -10.40 -11.17 -11.50
CA LEU A 350 -11.20 -10.20 -10.77
C LEU A 350 -11.55 -10.71 -9.36
N GLY A 351 -12.01 -11.96 -9.25
CA GLY A 351 -12.36 -12.60 -7.98
C GLY A 351 -11.18 -12.68 -7.02
N ILE A 352 -9.98 -13.05 -7.51
CA ILE A 352 -8.76 -13.07 -6.71
C ILE A 352 -8.41 -11.65 -6.24
N MET A 353 -8.49 -10.65 -7.11
CA MET A 353 -8.22 -9.26 -6.75
C MET A 353 -9.16 -8.75 -5.66
N VAL A 354 -10.47 -9.01 -5.78
CA VAL A 354 -11.46 -8.67 -4.73
C VAL A 354 -11.15 -9.40 -3.42
N CYS A 355 -10.74 -10.67 -3.49
CA CYS A 355 -10.37 -11.44 -2.30
C CYS A 355 -9.12 -10.85 -1.60
N VAL A 356 -8.09 -10.47 -2.36
CA VAL A 356 -6.89 -9.79 -1.83
C VAL A 356 -7.28 -8.51 -1.11
N LEU A 357 -8.03 -7.62 -1.76
CA LEU A 357 -8.45 -6.35 -1.18
C LEU A 357 -9.28 -6.54 0.09
N THR A 358 -10.19 -7.51 0.08
CA THR A 358 -11.01 -7.87 1.26
C THR A 358 -10.14 -8.34 2.42
N ARG A 359 -9.18 -9.24 2.15
CA ARG A 359 -8.25 -9.74 3.17
C ARG A 359 -7.35 -8.65 3.71
N MET A 360 -6.81 -7.76 2.87
CA MET A 360 -6.02 -6.61 3.30
C MET A 360 -6.83 -5.67 4.21
N PHE A 361 -8.10 -5.44 3.87
CA PHE A 361 -9.00 -4.62 4.67
C PHE A 361 -9.32 -5.26 6.04
N MET A 362 -9.62 -6.56 6.08
CA MET A 362 -9.83 -7.31 7.32
C MET A 362 -8.58 -7.31 8.21
N ALA A 363 -7.41 -7.55 7.61
CA ALA A 363 -6.13 -7.49 8.31
C ALA A 363 -5.90 -6.11 8.93
N THR A 364 -6.20 -5.04 8.19
CA THR A 364 -6.05 -3.66 8.65
C THR A 364 -6.96 -3.32 9.84
N ARG A 365 -8.19 -3.82 9.87
CA ARG A 365 -9.14 -3.61 10.98
C ARG A 365 -8.65 -4.19 12.31
N SER A 366 -7.79 -5.22 12.27
CA SER A 366 -7.26 -5.87 13.46
C SER A 366 -6.05 -5.14 14.08
N ILE A 367 -5.52 -4.11 13.42
CA ILE A 367 -4.33 -3.37 13.87
C ILE A 367 -4.74 -2.37 14.95
N ARG A 368 -4.14 -2.51 16.15
CA ARG A 368 -4.39 -1.62 17.30
C ARG A 368 -3.54 -0.35 17.29
N HIS A 369 -2.28 -0.44 16.86
CA HIS A 369 -1.36 0.69 16.88
C HIS A 369 -1.78 1.78 15.86
N SER A 370 -2.00 3.01 16.32
CA SER A 370 -2.58 4.10 15.52
C SER A 370 -1.81 4.39 14.22
N TYR A 371 -0.48 4.53 14.29
CA TYR A 371 0.34 4.76 13.09
C TYR A 371 0.26 3.58 12.11
N GLY A 372 0.32 2.35 12.62
CA GLY A 372 0.23 1.15 11.80
C GLY A 372 -1.13 1.07 11.09
N ARG A 373 -2.21 1.45 11.78
CA ARG A 373 -3.56 1.51 11.23
C ARG A 373 -3.70 2.59 10.16
N TYR A 374 -3.15 3.79 10.35
CA TYR A 374 -3.19 4.87 9.34
C TYR A 374 -2.45 4.45 8.07
N LEU A 375 -1.23 3.93 8.23
CA LEU A 375 -0.41 3.51 7.11
C LEU A 375 -1.03 2.33 6.35
N ALA A 376 -1.42 1.26 7.05
CA ALA A 376 -2.06 0.11 6.44
C ALA A 376 -3.36 0.49 5.70
N SER A 377 -4.20 1.36 6.29
CA SER A 377 -5.43 1.81 5.65
C SER A 377 -5.17 2.62 4.38
N ALA A 378 -4.16 3.50 4.39
CA ALA A 378 -3.76 4.22 3.19
C ALA A 378 -3.30 3.25 2.08
N ILE A 379 -2.50 2.24 2.43
CA ILE A 379 -2.07 1.19 1.48
C ILE A 379 -3.28 0.46 0.89
N VAL A 380 -4.24 0.03 1.71
CA VAL A 380 -5.46 -0.65 1.20
C VAL A 380 -6.24 0.25 0.24
N VAL A 381 -6.39 1.54 0.55
CA VAL A 381 -7.09 2.49 -0.32
C VAL A 381 -6.36 2.69 -1.65
N LEU A 382 -5.02 2.77 -1.63
CA LEU A 382 -4.21 2.85 -2.85
C LEU A 382 -4.45 1.63 -3.75
N PHE A 383 -4.31 0.42 -3.20
CA PHE A 383 -4.55 -0.82 -3.94
C PHE A 383 -5.98 -0.93 -4.47
N THR A 384 -6.96 -0.46 -3.69
CA THR A 384 -8.38 -0.50 -4.06
C THR A 384 -8.66 0.44 -5.23
N ILE A 385 -8.25 1.70 -5.14
CA ILE A 385 -8.49 2.70 -6.20
C ILE A 385 -7.72 2.34 -7.46
N GLN A 386 -6.47 1.93 -7.32
CA GLN A 386 -5.63 1.54 -8.44
C GLN A 386 -6.18 0.28 -9.13
N GLY A 387 -6.55 -0.75 -8.36
CA GLY A 387 -7.12 -1.99 -8.88
C GLY A 387 -8.47 -1.79 -9.57
N LEU A 388 -9.42 -1.18 -8.86
CA LEU A 388 -10.74 -0.91 -9.39
C LEU A 388 -10.67 0.04 -10.60
N GLY A 389 -9.87 1.09 -10.50
CA GLY A 389 -9.67 2.05 -11.57
C GLY A 389 -9.06 1.43 -12.82
N ASN A 390 -8.07 0.54 -12.68
CA ASN A 390 -7.51 -0.20 -13.82
C ASN A 390 -8.55 -1.12 -14.46
N ILE A 391 -9.32 -1.89 -13.67
CA ILE A 391 -10.35 -2.78 -14.21
C ILE A 391 -11.41 -1.98 -14.97
N LEU A 392 -11.93 -0.90 -14.38
CA LEU A 392 -12.94 -0.04 -15.01
C LEU A 392 -12.41 0.64 -16.29
N MET A 393 -11.15 1.05 -16.31
CA MET A 393 -10.49 1.61 -17.49
C MET A 393 -10.31 0.54 -18.58
N SER A 394 -9.92 -0.68 -18.19
CA SER A 394 -9.69 -1.82 -19.08
C SER A 394 -10.96 -2.29 -19.79
N VAL A 395 -12.12 -2.16 -19.16
CA VAL A 395 -13.41 -2.48 -19.78
C VAL A 395 -14.09 -1.26 -20.44
N GLY A 396 -13.40 -0.12 -20.51
CA GLY A 396 -13.90 1.10 -21.15
C GLY A 396 -15.04 1.80 -20.40
N LEU A 397 -15.17 1.60 -19.08
CA LEU A 397 -16.15 2.29 -18.21
C LEU A 397 -15.58 3.57 -17.59
N MET A 398 -14.25 3.74 -17.56
CA MET A 398 -13.57 4.94 -17.08
C MET A 398 -12.60 5.46 -18.15
N PRO A 399 -12.28 6.77 -18.13
CA PRO A 399 -11.29 7.31 -19.04
C PRO A 399 -9.91 6.80 -18.64
N HIS A 400 -8.94 6.92 -19.54
CA HIS A 400 -7.58 6.52 -19.22
C HIS A 400 -6.98 7.40 -18.10
N LEU A 401 -6.65 6.77 -16.97
CA LEU A 401 -6.07 7.42 -15.79
C LEU A 401 -4.61 7.02 -15.53
N GLY A 402 -4.05 6.09 -16.31
CA GLY A 402 -2.69 5.59 -16.12
C GLY A 402 -2.53 4.71 -14.88
N PHE A 403 -3.60 4.06 -14.43
CA PHE A 403 -3.54 3.10 -13.34
C PHE A 403 -3.12 1.75 -13.89
N SER A 404 -2.03 1.20 -13.37
CA SER A 404 -1.63 -0.18 -13.61
C SER A 404 -2.31 -1.11 -12.61
N LEU A 405 -2.69 -2.32 -13.03
CA LEU A 405 -3.30 -3.31 -12.14
C LEU A 405 -2.28 -3.79 -11.09
N PRO A 406 -2.51 -3.59 -9.79
CA PRO A 406 -1.53 -3.96 -8.77
C PRO A 406 -1.21 -5.46 -8.84
N LEU A 407 0.07 -5.80 -8.70
CA LEU A 407 0.61 -7.16 -8.60
C LEU A 407 0.53 -8.04 -9.87
N ILE A 408 -0.27 -7.64 -10.86
CA ILE A 408 -0.39 -8.31 -12.17
C ILE A 408 0.39 -7.52 -13.24
N SER A 409 0.17 -6.20 -13.32
CA SER A 409 0.77 -5.35 -14.35
C SER A 409 2.28 -5.21 -14.20
N TYR A 410 2.95 -5.16 -15.35
CA TYR A 410 4.40 -5.13 -15.41
C TYR A 410 4.97 -3.73 -15.62
N GLY A 411 5.06 -2.95 -14.54
CA GLY A 411 5.56 -1.56 -14.57
C GLY A 411 6.99 -1.36 -14.06
N GLY A 412 7.81 -2.42 -13.98
CA GLY A 412 9.17 -2.37 -13.43
C GLY A 412 9.22 -1.82 -11.99
N THR A 413 9.60 -0.56 -11.83
CA THR A 413 9.67 0.13 -10.53
C THR A 413 8.34 0.13 -9.79
N SER A 414 7.21 0.34 -10.49
CA SER A 414 5.88 0.34 -9.88
C SER A 414 5.53 -1.02 -9.27
N PHE A 415 6.00 -2.12 -9.87
CA PHE A 415 5.83 -3.47 -9.32
C PHE A 415 6.61 -3.64 -8.01
N VAL A 416 7.87 -3.20 -7.97
CA VAL A 416 8.70 -3.26 -6.76
C VAL A 416 8.11 -2.43 -5.63
N ILE A 417 7.55 -1.25 -5.93
CA ILE A 417 6.89 -0.40 -4.93
C ILE A 417 5.62 -1.07 -4.40
N ASN A 418 4.79 -1.66 -5.27
CA ASN A 418 3.63 -2.42 -4.84
C ASN A 418 4.02 -3.60 -3.94
N MET A 419 5.10 -4.32 -4.27
CA MET A 419 5.65 -5.38 -3.44
C MET A 419 6.17 -4.87 -2.09
N ALA A 420 6.84 -3.71 -2.07
CA ALA A 420 7.26 -3.05 -0.83
C ALA A 420 6.06 -2.71 0.06
N LEU A 421 4.99 -2.17 -0.52
CA LEU A 421 3.76 -1.83 0.21
C LEU A 421 3.06 -3.06 0.80
N ILE A 422 3.00 -4.18 0.08
CA ILE A 422 2.52 -5.46 0.61
C ILE A 422 3.41 -5.92 1.77
N GLY A 423 4.73 -5.87 1.61
CA GLY A 423 5.69 -6.19 2.66
C GLY A 423 5.49 -5.36 3.91
N VAL A 424 5.32 -4.03 3.77
CA VAL A 424 5.02 -3.12 4.88
C VAL A 424 3.70 -3.49 5.56
N LEU A 425 2.61 -3.73 4.79
CA LEU A 425 1.32 -4.10 5.36
C LEU A 425 1.40 -5.41 6.16
N LEU A 426 2.08 -6.42 5.61
CA LEU A 426 2.30 -7.70 6.31
C LEU A 426 3.21 -7.52 7.54
N GLY A 427 4.22 -6.64 7.45
CA GLY A 427 5.11 -6.31 8.57
C GLY A 427 4.41 -5.56 9.70
N ILE A 428 3.41 -4.72 9.38
CA ILE A 428 2.51 -4.10 10.36
C ILE A 428 1.63 -5.17 11.00
N TYR A 429 0.96 -6.01 10.19
CA TYR A 429 0.11 -7.07 10.69
C TYR A 429 0.86 -8.03 11.62
N ARG A 430 2.09 -8.38 11.26
CA ARG A 430 2.97 -9.24 12.06
C ARG A 430 3.15 -8.76 13.50
N ARG A 431 3.18 -7.45 13.71
CA ARG A 431 3.41 -6.82 15.01
C ARG A 431 2.14 -6.28 15.66
N LYS A 432 0.96 -6.59 15.11
CA LYS A 432 -0.32 -6.01 15.58
C LYS A 432 -0.62 -6.30 17.06
N ASP A 433 -0.12 -7.43 17.58
CA ASP A 433 -0.29 -7.88 18.96
C ASP A 433 0.99 -7.66 19.81
N LEU A 434 2.05 -7.11 19.20
CA LEU A 434 3.37 -6.94 19.83
C LEU A 434 3.60 -5.53 20.32
N VAL A 435 3.00 -4.53 19.67
CA VAL A 435 3.12 -3.14 20.10
C VAL A 435 2.11 -2.89 21.21
N MET A 436 2.53 -3.14 22.45
CA MET A 436 1.79 -2.77 23.65
C MET A 436 1.71 -1.25 23.77
N ALA A 437 0.58 -0.76 24.30
CA ALA A 437 0.31 0.65 24.52
C ALA A 437 1.13 1.19 25.72
N GLY A 438 2.45 1.24 25.60
CA GLY A 438 3.34 1.64 26.70
C GLY A 438 4.15 2.93 26.45
N LYS A 439 4.43 3.30 25.20
CA LYS A 439 5.15 4.57 24.92
C LYS A 439 4.19 5.75 24.90
N LYS A 440 3.83 6.25 26.09
CA LYS A 440 3.70 7.71 26.26
C LYS A 440 5.12 8.25 26.14
N ALA A 441 5.46 8.72 24.94
CA ALA A 441 6.62 9.59 24.74
C ALA A 441 6.24 11.02 25.08
#